data_AF-A0A8H3IHY0-F1
#
_entry.id   AF-A0A8H3IHY0-F1
#
_cell.length_a   1.000
_cell.length_b   1.000
_cell.length_c   1.000
_cell.angle_alpha   90.00
_cell.angle_beta   90.00
_cell.angle_gamma   90.00
#
_symmetry.space_group_name_H-M   'P 1'
#
loop_
_entity.id
_entity.type
_entity.pdbx_description
1 polymer ?
#
loop_
_entity_poly.entity_id
_entity_poly.type
_entity_poly.pdbx_seq_one_letter_code
_entity_poly.pdbx_strand_id
1 'polypeptide(L)'
;MIAIGRALTGRMPDDACVEDFKTYTCGISKFVRKNIPLDGRQETLEGWEVGMDVPKTDWRAGVAGGWDCVVNSDCGHLKGGEERGWHFHGDEAFDGPDAALVDEHGHDTVVRNREEVADPKL
;
A
#
# COMPACT_ATOMS: atom_id res chain seq x y z
N MET A 1 -6.58 2.81 -5.61
CA MET A 1 -6.20 2.72 -7.04
C MET A 1 -4.69 2.57 -7.22
N ILE A 2 -3.84 3.36 -6.56
CA ILE A 2 -2.36 3.30 -6.70
C ILE A 2 -1.79 1.89 -6.54
N ALA A 3 -2.03 1.23 -5.39
CA ALA A 3 -1.52 -0.13 -5.14
C ALA A 3 -1.97 -1.14 -6.20
N ILE A 4 -3.23 -1.08 -6.63
CA ILE A 4 -3.79 -1.97 -7.67
C ILE A 4 -3.12 -1.69 -9.03
N GLY A 5 -2.96 -0.41 -9.40
CA GLY A 5 -2.27 -0.01 -10.63
C GLY A 5 -0.83 -0.51 -10.67
N ARG A 6 -0.10 -0.38 -9.56
CA ARG A 6 1.26 -0.92 -9.40
C ARG A 6 1.27 -2.44 -9.54
N ALA A 7 0.38 -3.15 -8.85
CA ALA A 7 0.28 -4.62 -8.94
C ALA A 7 -0.03 -5.10 -10.37
N LEU A 8 -0.97 -4.47 -11.06
CA LEU A 8 -1.34 -4.84 -12.43
C LEU A 8 -0.21 -4.56 -13.43
N THR A 9 0.46 -3.42 -13.30
CA THR A 9 1.51 -3.01 -14.24
C THR A 9 2.89 -3.58 -13.90
N GLY A 10 3.09 -4.07 -12.68
CA GLY A 10 4.38 -4.49 -12.13
C GLY A 10 5.29 -3.33 -11.73
N ARG A 11 4.85 -2.07 -11.92
CA ARG A 11 5.66 -0.89 -11.61
C ARG A 11 5.58 -0.60 -10.12
N MET A 12 6.62 -0.97 -9.39
CA MET A 12 6.77 -0.64 -7.98
C MET A 12 8.04 0.19 -7.79
N PRO A 13 7.92 1.53 -7.74
CA PRO A 13 9.06 2.41 -7.50
C PRO A 13 9.64 2.17 -6.11
N ASP A 14 10.92 2.51 -5.94
CA ASP A 14 11.61 2.44 -4.64
C ASP A 14 11.04 3.48 -3.66
N ASP A 15 10.67 4.66 -4.16
CA ASP A 15 9.92 5.68 -3.43
C ASP A 15 8.41 5.45 -3.63
N ALA A 16 7.71 5.16 -2.54
CA ALA A 16 6.28 4.92 -2.56
C ALA A 16 5.47 6.18 -2.97
N CYS A 17 6.01 7.38 -2.73
CA CYS A 17 5.34 8.67 -2.95
C CYS A 17 5.25 9.08 -4.42
N VAL A 18 5.88 8.33 -5.33
CA VAL A 18 5.80 8.60 -6.77
C VAL A 18 4.34 8.61 -7.23
N GLU A 19 3.89 9.72 -7.81
CA GLU A 19 2.55 9.89 -8.37
C GLU A 19 2.41 9.26 -9.77
N ASP A 20 2.44 7.93 -9.83
CA ASP A 20 2.29 7.15 -11.07
C ASP A 20 0.83 6.85 -11.43
N PHE A 21 -0.05 6.77 -10.43
CA PHE A 21 -1.49 6.53 -10.61
C PHE A 21 -2.31 7.61 -9.93
N LYS A 22 -3.12 8.32 -10.72
CA LYS A 22 -4.00 9.37 -10.22
C LYS A 22 -5.24 8.75 -9.57
N THR A 23 -5.71 9.35 -8.49
CA THR A 23 -6.90 8.87 -7.77
C THR A 23 -7.83 10.00 -7.39
N TYR A 24 -8.51 10.55 -8.39
CA TYR A 24 -9.55 11.54 -8.17
C TYR A 24 -10.88 10.89 -7.79
N THR A 25 -11.74 11.68 -7.18
CA THR A 25 -13.12 11.27 -6.91
C THR A 25 -13.82 10.88 -8.22
N CYS A 26 -14.37 9.67 -8.25
CA CYS A 26 -15.05 9.10 -9.42
C CYS A 26 -14.17 9.05 -10.71
N GLY A 27 -12.84 9.14 -10.61
CA GLY A 27 -11.95 9.01 -11.76
C GLY A 27 -11.91 7.58 -12.31
N ILE A 28 -12.03 7.43 -13.63
CA ILE A 28 -12.04 6.13 -14.30
C ILE A 28 -10.65 5.80 -14.82
N SER A 29 -10.10 4.65 -14.44
CA SER A 29 -8.86 4.13 -15.03
C SER A 29 -9.14 2.89 -15.87
N LYS A 30 -8.40 2.73 -16.96
CA LYS A 30 -8.53 1.60 -17.87
C LYS A 30 -7.19 0.88 -18.00
N PHE A 31 -7.23 -0.42 -17.77
CA PHE A 31 -6.08 -1.31 -17.90
C PHE A 31 -6.34 -2.31 -19.02
N VAL A 32 -5.35 -2.55 -19.87
CA VAL A 32 -5.41 -3.51 -20.97
C VAL A 32 -4.35 -4.57 -20.75
N ARG A 33 -4.73 -5.84 -20.85
CA ARG A 33 -3.81 -6.96 -20.64
C ARG A 33 -2.76 -6.97 -21.74
N LYS A 34 -1.49 -7.15 -21.37
CA LYS A 34 -0.43 -7.31 -22.36
C LYS A 34 -0.59 -8.67 -23.04
N ASN A 35 -0.47 -8.70 -24.36
CA ASN A 35 -0.44 -9.94 -25.13
C ASN A 35 0.98 -10.49 -25.16
N ILE A 36 1.51 -10.84 -23.99
CA ILE A 36 2.81 -11.48 -23.85
C ILE A 36 2.53 -12.98 -23.68
N PRO A 37 3.25 -13.86 -24.38
CA PRO A 37 3.17 -15.28 -24.11
C PRO A 37 3.43 -15.51 -22.60
N LEU A 38 2.61 -16.35 -21.99
CA LEU A 38 2.83 -16.73 -20.59
C LEU A 38 4.02 -17.69 -20.60
N ASP A 39 5.24 -17.15 -20.50
CA ASP A 39 6.50 -17.89 -20.55
C ASP A 39 6.71 -18.78 -19.29
N GLY A 40 5.67 -19.46 -18.81
CA GLY A 40 5.70 -20.24 -17.58
C GLY A 40 5.77 -19.41 -16.29
N ARG A 41 5.71 -18.07 -16.37
CA ARG A 41 5.82 -17.17 -15.20
C ARG A 41 4.54 -17.07 -14.33
N GLN A 42 3.53 -17.88 -14.61
CA GLN A 42 2.36 -17.95 -13.75
C GLN A 42 2.63 -19.01 -12.68
N GLU A 43 3.17 -18.59 -11.54
CA GLU A 43 3.11 -19.40 -10.34
C GLU A 43 1.64 -19.59 -9.98
N THR A 44 1.14 -20.80 -10.19
CA THR A 44 -0.17 -21.18 -9.68
C THR A 44 -0.06 -21.25 -8.16
N LEU A 45 -0.87 -20.47 -7.45
CA LEU A 45 -1.02 -20.60 -5.99
C LEU A 45 -1.89 -21.81 -5.63
N GLU A 46 -1.69 -22.93 -6.33
CA GLU A 46 -2.42 -24.17 -6.06
C GLU A 46 -2.12 -24.59 -4.62
N GLY A 47 -3.17 -24.63 -3.78
CA GLY A 47 -3.08 -25.05 -2.37
C GLY A 47 -2.91 -23.92 -1.35
N TRP A 48 -3.02 -22.64 -1.73
CA TRP A 48 -3.14 -21.57 -0.73
C TRP A 48 -4.57 -21.49 -0.17
N GLU A 49 -4.70 -21.57 1.15
CA GLU A 49 -5.97 -21.48 1.87
C GLU A 49 -5.99 -20.27 2.81
N VAL A 50 -7.20 -19.81 3.14
CA VAL A 50 -7.40 -18.70 4.08
C VAL A 50 -6.86 -19.10 5.45
N GLY A 51 -5.95 -18.28 6.01
CA GLY A 51 -5.29 -18.53 7.29
C GLY A 51 -3.85 -19.03 7.16
N MET A 52 -3.38 -19.33 5.94
CA MET A 52 -1.97 -19.56 5.65
C MET A 52 -1.23 -18.24 5.42
N ASP A 53 0.10 -18.27 5.58
CA ASP A 53 0.96 -17.16 5.19
C ASP A 53 0.76 -16.78 3.72
N VAL A 54 0.79 -15.47 3.43
CA VAL A 54 0.63 -14.97 2.06
C VAL A 54 1.88 -15.35 1.25
N PRO A 55 1.73 -16.11 0.15
CA PRO A 55 2.86 -16.56 -0.64
C PRO A 55 3.55 -15.38 -1.32
N LYS A 56 4.89 -15.41 -1.29
CA LYS A 56 5.72 -14.44 -2.01
C LYS A 56 5.68 -14.76 -3.50
N THR A 57 4.97 -13.93 -4.26
CA THR A 57 4.92 -14.03 -5.73
C THR A 57 5.77 -12.94 -6.36
N ASP A 58 6.37 -13.25 -7.51
CA ASP A 58 7.09 -12.25 -8.32
C ASP A 58 6.11 -11.42 -9.18
N TRP A 59 5.32 -10.59 -8.51
CA TRP A 59 4.31 -9.73 -9.14
C TRP A 59 4.90 -8.53 -9.90
N ARG A 60 6.21 -8.27 -9.81
CA ARG A 60 6.85 -7.09 -10.43
C ARG A 60 6.90 -7.14 -11.95
N ALA A 61 6.55 -8.26 -12.57
CA ALA A 61 6.24 -8.33 -14.01
C ALA A 61 4.80 -7.87 -14.34
N GLY A 62 4.01 -7.56 -13.31
CA GLY A 62 2.58 -7.31 -13.38
C GLY A 62 1.79 -8.61 -13.28
N VAL A 63 0.70 -8.58 -12.51
CA VAL A 63 -0.14 -9.76 -12.28
C VAL A 63 -0.61 -10.37 -13.61
N ALA A 64 -0.48 -11.69 -13.72
CA ALA A 64 -0.90 -12.49 -14.88
C ALA A 64 -0.27 -12.05 -16.22
N GLY A 65 1.01 -11.68 -16.22
CA GLY A 65 1.75 -11.26 -17.42
C GLY A 65 1.71 -9.75 -17.69
N GLY A 66 1.11 -8.99 -16.78
CA GLY A 66 1.15 -7.54 -16.77
C GLY A 66 0.10 -6.87 -17.64
N TRP A 67 -0.13 -5.61 -17.30
CA TRP A 67 -1.15 -4.75 -17.90
C TRP A 67 -0.56 -3.39 -18.25
N ASP A 68 -1.15 -2.73 -19.24
CA ASP A 68 -0.89 -1.34 -19.56
C ASP A 68 -2.03 -0.47 -19.04
N CYS A 69 -1.69 0.57 -18.29
CA CYS A 69 -2.64 1.63 -17.92
C CYS A 69 -2.79 2.58 -19.11
N VAL A 70 -3.94 2.54 -19.78
CA VAL A 70 -4.21 3.35 -20.98
C VAL A 70 -5.08 4.56 -20.69
N VAL A 71 -5.74 4.59 -19.52
CA VAL A 71 -6.45 5.75 -18.99
C VAL A 71 -6.17 5.80 -17.49
N ASN A 72 -5.76 6.97 -16.97
CA ASN A 72 -5.32 7.16 -15.60
C ASN A 72 -6.20 8.22 -14.91
N SER A 73 -7.28 7.76 -14.27
CA SER A 73 -8.25 8.58 -13.52
C SER A 73 -8.96 9.65 -14.36
N ASP A 74 -9.51 9.28 -15.51
CA ASP A 74 -10.30 10.19 -16.34
C ASP A 74 -11.58 10.65 -15.61
N CYS A 75 -11.69 11.97 -15.46
CA CYS A 75 -12.85 12.66 -14.91
C CYS A 75 -13.61 13.46 -15.97
N GLY A 76 -13.32 13.31 -17.27
CA GLY A 76 -13.97 14.07 -18.35
C GLY A 76 -15.48 13.87 -18.46
N HIS A 77 -16.00 12.77 -17.90
CA HIS A 77 -17.43 12.50 -17.78
C HIS A 77 -18.11 13.27 -16.64
N LEU A 78 -17.35 13.88 -15.72
CA LEU A 78 -17.85 14.65 -14.58
C LEU A 78 -17.85 16.13 -14.92
N LYS A 79 -18.96 16.83 -14.65
CA LYS A 79 -19.05 18.28 -14.87
C LYS A 79 -18.04 19.08 -14.04
N GLY A 80 -17.70 18.59 -12.84
CA GLY A 80 -16.72 19.21 -11.93
C GLY A 80 -15.27 18.87 -12.25
N GLY A 81 -15.01 17.93 -13.17
CA GLY A 81 -13.68 17.45 -13.46
C GLY A 81 -13.02 16.71 -12.29
N GLU A 82 -11.70 16.86 -12.18
CA GLU A 82 -10.86 16.19 -11.19
C GLU A 82 -11.00 16.87 -9.82
N GLU A 83 -11.36 16.12 -8.78
CA GLU A 83 -11.48 16.64 -7.41
C GLU A 83 -10.93 15.64 -6.38
N ARG A 84 -10.42 16.17 -5.25
CA ARG A 84 -9.95 15.39 -4.08
C ARG A 84 -8.99 14.26 -4.45
N GLY A 85 -7.94 14.60 -5.19
CA GLY A 85 -6.85 13.68 -5.50
C GLY A 85 -6.20 13.13 -4.23
N TRP A 86 -5.75 11.88 -4.30
CA TRP A 86 -5.04 11.22 -3.21
C TRP A 86 -3.75 10.59 -3.76
N HIS A 87 -2.71 10.57 -2.94
CA HIS A 87 -1.43 9.93 -3.24
C HIS A 87 -0.82 9.42 -1.92
N PHE A 88 0.08 8.43 -2.01
CA PHE A 88 0.87 8.04 -0.85
C PHE A 88 1.79 9.18 -0.46
N HIS A 89 1.84 9.51 0.83
CA HIS A 89 2.72 10.56 1.32
C HIS A 89 3.60 10.07 2.48
N GLY A 90 4.86 9.80 2.18
CA GLY A 90 5.89 9.47 3.16
C GLY A 90 5.63 8.17 3.92
N ASP A 91 5.98 8.18 5.21
CA ASP A 91 5.76 7.05 6.12
C ASP A 91 4.36 7.15 6.72
N GLU A 92 3.39 6.45 6.12
CA GLU A 92 2.01 6.33 6.63
C GLU A 92 1.87 5.21 7.68
N ALA A 93 2.99 4.74 8.27
CA ALA A 93 2.93 3.81 9.39
C ALA A 93 2.16 4.43 10.56
N PHE A 94 1.30 3.64 11.17
CA PHE A 94 0.78 4.00 12.49
C PHE A 94 1.93 3.87 13.46
N ASP A 95 2.20 4.94 14.19
CA ASP A 95 3.04 4.92 15.38
C ASP A 95 2.62 3.74 16.24
N GLY A 96 3.47 2.71 16.29
CA GLY A 96 3.26 1.54 17.12
C GLY A 96 3.26 1.94 18.60
N PRO A 97 2.87 1.04 19.52
CA PRO A 97 2.88 1.35 20.95
C PRO A 97 4.27 1.76 21.50
N ASP A 98 5.35 1.47 20.75
CA ASP A 98 6.73 1.85 21.08
C ASP A 98 7.22 3.09 20.33
N ALA A 99 6.37 3.77 19.55
CA ALA A 99 6.71 5.06 18.98
C ALA A 99 6.84 6.05 20.13
N ALA A 100 8.08 6.38 20.48
CA ALA A 100 8.40 7.33 21.53
C ALA A 100 7.61 8.62 21.28
N LEU A 101 6.69 8.94 22.18
CA LEU A 101 6.02 10.23 22.21
C LEU A 101 7.09 11.26 22.60
N VAL A 102 7.77 11.79 21.59
CA VAL A 102 8.70 12.90 21.76
C VAL A 102 7.87 14.17 21.89
N ASP A 103 8.08 14.90 22.99
CA ASP A 103 7.52 16.24 23.12
C ASP A 103 8.16 17.21 22.12
N GLU A 104 7.57 18.39 21.96
CA GLU A 104 8.06 19.45 21.05
C GLU A 104 9.49 19.94 21.37
N HIS A 105 10.09 19.48 22.48
CA HIS A 105 11.43 19.78 22.95
C HIS A 105 12.40 18.58 22.81
N GLY A 106 11.95 17.45 22.25
CA GLY A 106 12.79 16.28 21.96
C GLY A 106 13.12 15.42 23.17
N HIS A 107 12.32 15.48 24.24
CA HIS A 107 12.50 14.63 25.41
C HIS A 107 11.60 13.38 25.35
N ASP A 108 12.22 12.24 25.63
CA ASP A 108 11.56 10.93 25.66
C ASP A 108 10.65 10.82 26.91
N THR A 109 9.33 10.82 26.71
CA THR A 109 8.38 10.70 27.82
C THR A 109 8.18 9.24 28.20
N VAL A 110 9.11 8.70 28.98
CA VAL A 110 8.96 7.37 29.58
C VAL A 110 7.75 7.39 30.52
N VAL A 111 6.63 6.82 30.09
CA VAL A 111 5.48 6.54 30.95
C VAL A 111 5.87 5.41 31.91
N ARG A 112 6.33 5.76 33.11
CA ARG A 112 6.62 4.78 34.16
C ARG A 112 5.29 4.18 34.63
N ASN A 113 5.03 2.94 34.23
CA ASN A 113 3.98 2.12 34.83
C ASN A 113 4.24 2.02 36.34
N ARG A 114 3.27 2.47 37.13
CA ARG A 114 3.38 2.60 38.58
C ARG A 114 2.73 1.38 39.24
N GLU A 115 3.40 0.22 39.21
CA GLU A 115 3.01 -0.90 40.05
C GLU A 115 4.26 -1.60 40.60
N GLU A 116 4.50 -1.40 41.91
CA GLU A 116 4.93 -2.43 42.87
C GLU A 116 5.13 -1.75 44.24
N VAL A 117 4.09 -1.79 45.08
CA VAL A 117 4.28 -1.74 46.54
C VAL A 117 3.91 -3.12 47.05
N ALA A 118 4.90 -4.00 47.10
CA ALA A 118 4.80 -5.25 47.81
C ALA A 118 4.82 -4.93 49.31
N ASP A 119 3.72 -5.25 49.99
CA ASP A 119 3.57 -5.10 51.44
C ASP A 119 4.47 -6.16 52.14
N PRO A 120 5.42 -5.76 53.02
CA PRO A 120 6.23 -6.72 53.73
C PRO A 120 5.44 -7.32 54.90
N LYS A 121 5.34 -8.66 54.85
CA LYS A 121 4.85 -9.58 55.89
C LYS A 121 4.99 -9.04 57.33
N LEU A 122 3.91 -9.19 58.11
CA LEU A 122 3.92 -9.46 59.55
C LEU A 122 2.87 -10.53 59.87
#